data_AF-A0A7D5SAS3-F1
#
_entry.id   AF-A0A7D5SAS3-F1
#
_cell.length_a   1.000
_cell.length_b   1.000
_cell.length_c   1.000
_cell.angle_alpha   90.00
_cell.angle_beta   90.00
_cell.angle_gamma   90.00
#
_symmetry.space_group_name_H-M   'P 1'
#
loop_
_entity.id
_entity.type
_entity.pdbx_description
1 polymer ?
#
loop_
_entity_poly.entity_id
_entity_poly.type
_entity_poly.pdbx_seq_one_letter_code
_entity_poly.pdbx_strand_id
1 'polypeptide(L)'
;MQKHLGFSLLELLVVLIIISILTTTAYPLYTAHVLKAHRTEATHGLLELSAKLELYHLVHHSYHGATIDNLQFNTSNTHEFYQFSITQADDETYHIQADPYGNQIKTSHAVVIITIKQEKKHLRRSKNQQLLVILCIQSLRLFSIVILQCWLFKRFSKDM
;
A
#
# COMPACT_ATOMS: atom_id res chain seq x y z
N MET A 1 -50.42 33.50 7.95
CA MET A 1 -50.15 32.86 6.65
C MET A 1 -48.73 32.30 6.66
N GLN A 2 -48.57 30.99 6.85
CA GLN A 2 -47.25 30.36 6.79
C GLN A 2 -46.86 30.18 5.32
N LYS A 3 -45.75 30.80 4.91
CA LYS A 3 -45.16 30.60 3.58
C LYS A 3 -44.41 29.27 3.61
N HIS A 4 -44.88 28.29 2.83
CA HIS A 4 -44.10 27.10 2.53
C HIS A 4 -42.89 27.52 1.69
N LEU A 5 -41.68 27.34 2.21
CA LEU A 5 -40.45 27.48 1.45
C LEU A 5 -40.27 26.19 0.63
N GLY A 6 -40.50 26.26 -0.67
CA GLY A 6 -40.29 25.15 -1.60
C GLY A 6 -38.90 25.19 -2.21
N PHE A 7 -38.27 24.01 -2.35
CA PHE A 7 -37.00 23.84 -3.06
C PHE A 7 -37.20 24.08 -4.57
N SER A 8 -36.30 24.80 -5.21
CA SER A 8 -36.36 25.00 -6.66
C SER A 8 -35.85 23.75 -7.40
N LEU A 9 -36.52 23.35 -8.49
CA LEU A 9 -36.07 22.25 -9.34
C LEU A 9 -34.66 22.51 -9.91
N LEU A 10 -34.36 23.77 -10.21
CA LEU A 10 -33.05 24.19 -10.69
C LEU A 10 -31.96 24.05 -9.61
N GLU A 11 -32.33 24.23 -8.34
CA GLU A 11 -31.40 24.06 -7.21
C GLU A 11 -31.01 22.59 -7.05
N LEU A 12 -31.99 21.68 -7.17
CA LEU A 12 -31.73 20.23 -7.16
C LEU A 12 -30.83 19.80 -8.33
N LEU A 13 -31.02 20.37 -9.52
CA LEU A 13 -30.23 20.03 -10.71
C LEU A 13 -28.75 20.35 -10.51
N VAL A 14 -28.43 21.53 -9.97
CA VAL A 14 -27.04 21.93 -9.70
C VAL A 14 -26.42 21.04 -8.62
N VAL A 15 -27.17 20.70 -7.57
CA VAL A 15 -26.69 19.80 -6.50
C VAL A 15 -26.34 18.41 -7.07
N LEU A 16 -27.19 17.84 -7.93
CA LEU A 16 -26.92 16.54 -8.56
C LEU A 16 -25.67 16.56 -9.45
N ILE A 17 -25.46 17.64 -10.20
CA ILE A 17 -24.26 17.80 -11.02
C ILE A 17 -23.01 17.77 -10.13
N ILE A 18 -23.00 18.52 -9.02
CA ILE A 18 -21.85 18.56 -8.10
C ILE A 18 -21.60 17.19 -7.47
N ILE A 19 -22.66 16.51 -7.01
CA ILE A 19 -22.54 15.17 -6.39
C ILE A 19 -21.99 14.15 -7.39
N SER A 20 -22.36 14.23 -8.67
CA SER A 20 -21.86 13.30 -9.69
C SER A 20 -20.33 13.39 -9.84
N ILE A 21 -19.78 14.61 -9.91
CA ILE A 21 -18.35 14.87 -10.07
C ILE A 21 -17.58 14.39 -8.83
N LEU A 22 -18.10 14.68 -7.64
CA LEU A 22 -17.50 14.24 -6.37
C LEU A 22 -17.51 12.71 -6.27
N THR A 23 -18.61 12.06 -6.61
CA THR A 23 -18.73 10.60 -6.47
C THR A 23 -17.77 9.86 -7.41
N THR A 24 -17.61 10.34 -8.64
CA THR A 24 -16.68 9.74 -9.62
C THR A 24 -15.23 9.76 -9.14
N THR A 25 -14.82 10.78 -8.39
CA THR A 25 -13.45 10.91 -7.89
C THR A 25 -13.26 10.28 -6.50
N ALA A 26 -14.22 10.47 -5.59
CA ALA A 26 -14.13 9.99 -4.22
C ALA A 26 -14.23 8.46 -4.11
N TYR A 27 -15.06 7.81 -4.93
CA TYR A 27 -15.28 6.37 -4.86
C TYR A 27 -14.02 5.52 -5.13
N PRO A 28 -13.27 5.72 -6.24
CA PRO A 28 -12.05 4.96 -6.48
C PRO A 28 -10.95 5.27 -5.45
N LEU A 29 -10.90 6.50 -4.93
CA LEU A 29 -9.94 6.88 -3.89
C LEU A 29 -10.18 6.14 -2.57
N TYR A 30 -11.44 6.06 -2.13
CA TYR A 30 -11.81 5.35 -0.90
C TYR A 30 -11.49 3.86 -1.00
N THR A 31 -11.89 3.22 -2.11
CA THR A 31 -11.65 1.78 -2.31
C THR A 31 -10.15 1.45 -2.36
N ALA A 32 -9.33 2.28 -3.02
CA ALA A 32 -7.88 2.13 -3.02
C ALA A 32 -7.26 2.27 -1.62
N HIS A 33 -7.76 3.19 -0.79
CA HIS A 33 -7.28 3.38 0.58
C HIS A 33 -7.56 2.15 1.45
N VAL A 34 -8.78 1.62 1.40
CA VAL A 34 -9.18 0.42 2.16
C VAL A 34 -8.36 -0.79 1.73
N LEU A 35 -8.15 -1.00 0.41
CA LEU A 35 -7.29 -2.07 -0.09
C LEU A 35 -5.84 -1.95 0.40
N LYS A 36 -5.31 -0.73 0.48
CA LYS A 36 -3.96 -0.51 1.02
C LYS A 36 -3.89 -0.89 2.51
N ALA A 37 -4.90 -0.54 3.30
CA ALA A 37 -4.96 -0.90 4.72
C ALA A 37 -4.97 -2.42 4.91
N HIS A 38 -5.78 -3.15 4.15
CA HIS A 38 -5.81 -4.62 4.21
C HIS A 38 -4.48 -5.25 3.78
N ARG A 39 -3.79 -4.69 2.78
CA ARG A 39 -2.44 -5.16 2.40
C ARG A 39 -1.42 -4.93 3.52
N THR A 40 -1.49 -3.79 4.21
CA THR A 40 -0.59 -3.54 5.35
C THR A 40 -0.85 -4.50 6.51
N GLU A 41 -2.10 -4.87 6.74
CA GLU A 41 -2.48 -5.89 7.73
C GLU A 41 -1.96 -7.28 7.34
N ALA A 42 -2.07 -7.67 6.08
CA ALA A 42 -1.50 -8.92 5.57
C ALA A 42 0.02 -8.97 5.74
N THR A 43 0.73 -7.87 5.43
CA THR A 43 2.18 -7.80 5.65
C THR A 43 2.54 -7.90 7.13
N HIS A 44 1.74 -7.32 8.01
CA HIS A 44 1.96 -7.41 9.45
C HIS A 44 1.78 -8.85 9.94
N GLY A 45 0.73 -9.53 9.48
CA GLY A 45 0.50 -10.95 9.79
C GLY A 45 1.63 -11.86 9.29
N LEU A 46 2.14 -11.62 8.07
CA LEU A 46 3.30 -12.36 7.54
C LEU A 46 4.57 -12.09 8.37
N LEU A 47 4.79 -10.86 8.84
CA LEU A 47 5.91 -10.52 9.71
C LEU A 47 5.80 -11.22 11.07
N GLU A 48 4.62 -11.25 11.67
CA GLU A 48 4.40 -12.00 12.92
C GLU A 48 4.64 -13.51 12.71
N LEU A 49 4.11 -14.09 11.65
CA LEU A 49 4.35 -15.49 11.29
C LEU A 49 5.85 -15.76 11.07
N SER A 50 6.55 -14.84 10.42
CA SER A 50 8.01 -14.93 10.22
C SER A 50 8.77 -14.94 11.54
N ALA A 51 8.41 -14.08 12.50
CA ALA A 51 9.02 -14.05 13.82
C ALA A 51 8.77 -15.36 14.59
N LYS A 52 7.56 -15.93 14.50
CA LYS A 52 7.25 -17.22 15.11
C LYS A 52 8.04 -18.38 14.48
N LEU A 53 8.25 -18.36 13.16
CA LEU A 53 9.10 -19.33 12.48
C LEU A 53 10.57 -19.21 12.93
N GLU A 54 11.08 -18.01 13.12
CA GLU A 54 12.43 -17.80 13.67
C GLU A 54 12.54 -18.40 15.09
N LEU A 55 11.55 -18.16 15.96
CA LEU A 55 11.50 -18.77 17.29
C LEU A 55 11.45 -20.31 17.22
N TYR A 56 10.67 -20.87 16.29
CA TYR A 56 10.60 -22.32 16.08
C TYR A 56 11.97 -22.89 15.68
N HIS A 57 12.68 -22.22 14.77
CA HIS A 57 14.03 -22.64 14.35
C HIS A 57 15.07 -22.47 15.47
N LEU A 58 14.92 -21.53 16.40
CA LEU A 58 15.81 -21.43 17.57
C LEU A 58 15.70 -22.66 18.49
N VAL A 59 14.53 -23.28 18.57
CA VAL A 59 14.28 -24.44 19.44
C VAL A 59 14.55 -25.76 18.72
N HIS A 60 14.11 -25.89 17.46
CA HIS A 60 14.16 -27.14 16.70
C HIS A 60 15.31 -27.23 15.70
N HIS A 61 16.06 -26.14 15.49
CA HIS A 61 17.16 -26.04 14.51
C HIS A 61 16.77 -26.37 13.05
N SER A 62 15.48 -26.42 12.75
CA SER A 62 14.91 -26.66 11.43
C SER A 62 13.53 -26.00 11.37
N TYR A 63 13.07 -25.61 10.17
CA TYR A 63 11.67 -25.22 9.95
C TYR A 63 10.78 -26.41 9.57
N HIS A 64 11.34 -27.61 9.45
CA HIS A 64 10.60 -28.80 9.07
C HIS A 64 9.54 -29.15 10.14
N GLY A 65 8.28 -29.35 9.70
CA GLY A 65 7.15 -29.60 10.62
C GLY A 65 6.52 -28.35 11.23
N ALA A 66 6.98 -27.15 10.86
CA ALA A 66 6.33 -25.90 11.23
C ALA A 66 4.97 -25.78 10.51
N THR A 67 3.88 -26.00 11.24
CA THR A 67 2.50 -25.79 10.79
C THR A 67 1.89 -24.64 11.59
N ILE A 68 0.90 -23.95 11.03
CA ILE A 68 0.23 -22.79 11.66
C ILE A 68 -0.26 -23.12 13.08
N ASP A 69 -0.76 -24.34 13.30
CA ASP A 69 -1.22 -24.82 14.60
C ASP A 69 -0.06 -24.97 15.61
N ASN A 70 1.08 -25.52 15.16
CA ASN A 70 2.29 -25.68 15.98
C ASN A 70 2.90 -24.32 16.37
N LEU A 71 2.75 -23.32 15.50
CA LEU A 71 3.23 -21.95 15.73
C LEU A 71 2.26 -21.14 16.61
N GLN A 72 1.10 -21.70 17.00
CA GLN A 72 0.05 -20.99 17.74
C GLN A 72 -0.28 -19.64 17.09
N PHE A 73 -0.35 -19.63 15.75
CA PHE A 73 -0.69 -18.43 15.00
C PHE A 73 -2.20 -18.36 14.82
N ASN A 74 -2.84 -17.40 15.48
CA ASN A 74 -4.29 -17.23 15.41
C ASN A 74 -4.67 -16.52 14.11
N THR A 75 -5.33 -17.24 13.20
CA THR A 75 -5.77 -16.72 11.90
C THR A 75 -7.18 -16.13 11.92
N SER A 76 -7.92 -16.27 13.02
CA SER A 76 -9.40 -16.20 13.00
C SER A 76 -10.02 -14.86 13.39
N ASN A 77 -9.32 -13.98 14.10
CA ASN A 77 -9.91 -12.71 14.59
C ASN A 77 -9.19 -11.43 14.12
N THR A 78 -7.94 -11.53 13.67
CA THR A 78 -7.11 -10.36 13.29
C THR A 78 -6.87 -10.26 11.79
N HIS A 79 -7.29 -11.25 11.02
CA HIS A 79 -6.93 -11.39 9.61
C HIS A 79 -8.09 -11.89 8.74
N GLU A 80 -9.30 -11.40 9.00
CA GLU A 80 -10.54 -11.83 8.31
C GLU A 80 -10.50 -11.70 6.78
N PHE A 81 -9.58 -10.87 6.25
CA PHE A 81 -9.44 -10.60 4.82
C PHE A 81 -8.33 -11.41 4.13
N TYR A 82 -7.48 -12.12 4.88
CA TYR A 82 -6.35 -12.87 4.33
C TYR A 82 -6.12 -14.20 5.06
N GLN A 83 -5.96 -15.27 4.29
CA GLN A 83 -5.57 -16.57 4.77
C GLN A 83 -4.06 -16.75 4.61
N PHE A 84 -3.38 -17.15 5.68
CA PHE A 84 -1.94 -17.45 5.62
C PHE A 84 -1.71 -18.94 5.41
N SER A 85 -0.70 -19.28 4.64
CA SER A 85 -0.21 -20.65 4.50
C SER A 85 1.30 -20.70 4.40
N ILE A 86 1.88 -21.81 4.85
CA ILE A 86 3.30 -22.10 4.71
C ILE A 86 3.41 -23.04 3.50
N THR A 87 3.95 -22.56 2.39
CA THR A 87 4.00 -23.32 1.13
C THR A 87 5.14 -24.32 1.14
N GLN A 88 6.29 -23.93 1.70
CA GLN A 88 7.50 -24.75 1.79
C GLN A 88 8.23 -24.41 3.08
N ALA A 89 8.72 -25.44 3.77
CA ALA A 89 9.51 -25.32 4.99
C ALA A 89 10.59 -26.40 5.00
N ASP A 90 11.81 -25.98 4.69
CA ASP A 90 13.03 -26.80 4.69
C ASP A 90 13.86 -26.51 5.96
N ASP A 91 15.05 -27.11 6.08
CA ASP A 91 15.90 -26.88 7.26
C ASP A 91 16.38 -25.44 7.40
N GLU A 92 16.67 -24.77 6.28
CA GLU A 92 17.25 -23.41 6.30
C GLU A 92 16.36 -22.34 5.67
N THR A 93 15.37 -22.74 4.86
CA THR A 93 14.54 -21.85 4.06
C THR A 93 13.06 -22.10 4.29
N TYR A 94 12.28 -21.03 4.24
CA TYR A 94 10.83 -21.14 4.27
C TYR A 94 10.17 -20.15 3.31
N HIS A 95 8.99 -20.54 2.87
CA HIS A 95 8.10 -19.76 2.03
C HIS A 95 6.75 -19.65 2.71
N ILE A 96 6.38 -18.43 3.08
CA ILE A 96 5.07 -18.09 3.62
C ILE A 96 4.32 -17.23 2.62
N GLN A 97 3.02 -17.48 2.50
CA GLN A 97 2.13 -16.75 1.61
C GLN A 97 0.86 -16.30 2.34
N ALA A 98 0.34 -15.15 1.91
CA ALA A 98 -0.96 -14.64 2.32
C ALA A 98 -1.87 -14.52 1.09
N ASP A 99 -2.96 -15.29 1.09
CA ASP A 99 -3.96 -15.33 0.03
C ASP A 99 -5.19 -14.51 0.44
N PRO A 100 -5.75 -13.66 -0.44
CA PRO A 100 -6.95 -12.88 -0.11
C PRO A 100 -8.16 -13.78 0.09
N TYR A 101 -8.95 -13.51 1.13
CA TYR A 101 -10.18 -14.24 1.46
C TYR A 101 -11.44 -13.36 1.31
N GLY A 102 -12.59 -14.00 1.06
CA GLY A 102 -13.89 -13.33 1.01
C GLY A 102 -14.00 -12.23 -0.05
N ASN A 103 -14.47 -11.04 0.34
CA ASN A 103 -14.73 -9.91 -0.57
C ASN A 103 -13.47 -9.42 -1.33
N GLN A 104 -12.27 -9.78 -0.88
CA GLN A 104 -11.02 -9.46 -1.60
C GLN A 104 -10.88 -10.24 -2.91
N ILE A 105 -11.44 -11.46 -3.01
CA ILE A 105 -11.37 -12.32 -4.20
C ILE A 105 -12.16 -11.73 -5.37
N LYS A 106 -13.23 -10.98 -5.08
CA LYS A 106 -14.17 -10.50 -6.10
C LYS A 106 -13.67 -9.29 -6.88
N THR A 107 -12.61 -8.65 -6.42
CA THR A 107 -12.04 -7.48 -7.10
C THR A 107 -10.99 -8.00 -8.08
N SER A 108 -11.30 -8.03 -9.38
CA SER A 108 -10.48 -8.63 -10.46
C SER A 108 -9.03 -8.09 -10.59
N HIS A 109 -8.63 -7.11 -9.77
CA HIS A 109 -7.28 -6.53 -9.68
C HIS A 109 -6.60 -6.76 -8.31
N ALA A 110 -7.20 -7.52 -7.39
CA ALA A 110 -6.79 -7.61 -5.99
C ALA A 110 -6.34 -9.00 -5.53
N VAL A 111 -6.16 -9.96 -6.44
CA VAL A 111 -5.46 -11.22 -6.11
C VAL A 111 -3.96 -10.93 -6.01
N VAL A 112 -3.56 -10.34 -4.89
CA VAL A 112 -2.17 -10.10 -4.53
C VAL A 112 -1.80 -11.13 -3.48
N ILE A 113 -1.13 -12.19 -3.94
CA ILE A 113 -0.49 -13.16 -3.08
C ILE A 113 0.82 -12.53 -2.62
N ILE A 114 0.97 -12.32 -1.31
CA ILE A 114 2.21 -11.77 -0.75
C ILE A 114 3.05 -12.96 -0.28
N THR A 115 4.17 -13.21 -0.95
CA THR A 115 5.11 -14.29 -0.60
C THR A 115 6.38 -13.70 0.01
N ILE A 116 6.78 -14.19 1.17
CA ILE A 116 8.08 -13.88 1.77
C ILE A 116 8.93 -15.14 1.72
N LYS A 117 10.08 -15.03 1.05
CA LYS A 117 11.17 -16.01 1.12
C LYS A 117 12.22 -15.47 2.08
N GLN A 118 12.49 -16.18 3.17
CA GLN A 118 13.70 -15.93 3.95
C GLN A 118 14.84 -16.77 3.39
N GLU A 119 15.84 -16.07 2.86
CA GLU A 119 17.12 -16.65 2.48
C GLU A 119 18.15 -16.01 3.41
N LYS A 120 18.97 -16.81 4.11
CA LYS A 120 20.03 -16.33 5.01
C LYS A 120 21.06 -15.51 4.22
N LYS A 121 20.74 -14.26 3.91
CA LYS A 121 21.57 -13.39 3.09
C LYS A 121 22.62 -12.75 3.98
N HIS A 122 23.86 -13.23 3.88
CA HIS A 122 25.02 -12.58 4.48
C HIS A 122 25.06 -11.11 4.02
N LEU A 123 24.75 -10.19 4.94
CA LEU A 123 24.54 -8.76 4.69
C LEU A 123 25.83 -8.08 4.18
N ARG A 124 26.05 -8.06 2.86
CA ARG A 124 26.93 -7.06 2.24
C ARG A 124 26.20 -5.72 2.24
N ARG A 125 26.43 -4.90 3.26
CA ARG A 125 25.99 -3.49 3.29
C ARG A 125 26.52 -2.78 2.04
N SER A 126 25.63 -2.46 1.11
CA SER A 126 25.89 -1.50 0.04
C SER A 126 26.08 -0.12 0.65
N LYS A 127 27.33 0.31 0.80
CA LYS A 127 27.72 1.69 1.17
C LYS A 127 27.55 2.67 -0.02
N ASN A 128 26.45 2.60 -0.76
CA ASN A 128 26.28 3.44 -1.97
C ASN A 128 24.93 4.17 -2.03
N GLN A 129 24.39 4.58 -0.88
CA GLN A 129 23.20 5.46 -0.81
C GLN A 129 23.47 6.89 -0.33
N GLN A 130 24.74 7.32 -0.23
CA GLN A 130 25.04 8.74 0.06
C GLN A 130 25.39 9.58 -1.18
N LEU A 131 25.66 8.96 -2.34
CA LEU A 131 26.05 9.73 -3.53
C LEU A 131 24.86 10.25 -4.36
N LEU A 132 23.67 9.65 -4.25
CA LEU A 132 22.53 9.96 -5.14
C LEU A 132 21.70 11.18 -4.68
N VAL A 133 21.67 11.46 -3.37
CA VAL A 133 20.90 12.60 -2.81
C VAL A 133 21.53 13.94 -3.19
N ILE A 134 22.86 14.00 -3.31
CA ILE A 134 23.60 15.22 -3.66
C ILE A 134 23.32 15.63 -5.13
N LEU A 135 23.10 14.68 -6.04
CA LEU A 135 22.72 14.95 -7.43
C LEU A 135 21.25 15.43 -7.58
N CYS A 136 20.35 15.00 -6.70
CA CYS A 136 18.94 15.39 -6.74
C CYS A 136 18.70 16.83 -6.23
N ILE A 137 19.51 17.30 -5.28
CA ILE A 137 19.46 18.70 -4.79
C ILE A 137 20.00 19.67 -5.86
N GLN A 138 20.96 19.23 -6.68
CA GLN A 138 21.52 20.00 -7.79
C GLN A 138 20.46 20.25 -8.89
N SER A 139 19.57 19.30 -9.18
CA SER A 139 18.53 19.43 -10.20
C SER A 139 17.35 20.30 -9.78
N LEU A 140 16.98 20.32 -8.49
CA LEU A 140 15.92 21.19 -7.98
C LEU A 140 16.28 22.68 -8.02
N ARG A 141 17.57 23.04 -7.89
CA ARG A 141 18.02 24.44 -8.04
C ARG A 141 17.97 24.93 -9.49
N LEU A 142 18.19 24.05 -10.47
CA LEU A 142 18.09 24.37 -11.89
C LEU A 142 16.63 24.61 -12.33
N PHE A 143 15.66 23.90 -11.75
CA PHE A 143 14.25 24.04 -12.13
C PHE A 143 13.65 25.40 -11.70
N SER A 144 14.06 25.96 -10.55
CA SER A 144 13.65 27.32 -10.15
C SER A 144 14.23 28.41 -11.05
N ILE A 145 15.45 28.24 -11.57
CA ILE A 145 16.09 29.22 -12.46
C ILE A 145 15.38 29.28 -13.82
N VAL A 146 14.97 28.12 -14.38
CA VAL A 146 14.24 28.06 -15.65
C VAL A 146 12.85 28.71 -15.54
N ILE A 147 12.14 28.53 -14.42
CA ILE A 147 10.83 29.16 -14.20
C ILE A 147 10.98 30.69 -14.05
N LEU A 148 12.05 31.16 -13.39
CA LEU A 148 12.32 32.59 -13.23
C LEU A 148 12.70 33.28 -14.57
N GLN A 149 13.49 32.60 -15.42
CA GLN A 149 13.82 33.09 -16.77
C GLN A 149 12.61 33.12 -17.70
N CYS A 150 11.70 32.15 -17.60
CA CYS A 150 10.47 32.12 -18.39
C CYS A 150 9.49 33.23 -17.99
N TRP A 151 9.42 33.58 -16.69
CA TRP A 151 8.61 34.69 -16.20
C TRP A 151 9.18 36.06 -16.59
N LEU A 152 10.50 36.25 -16.49
CA LEU A 152 11.18 37.48 -16.89
C LEU A 152 11.08 37.77 -18.40
N PHE A 153 11.20 36.74 -19.24
CA PHE A 153 11.06 36.91 -20.69
C PHE A 153 9.62 37.27 -21.10
N LYS A 154 8.61 36.70 -20.44
CA LYS A 154 7.20 37.03 -20.70
C LYS A 154 6.78 38.41 -20.18
N ARG A 155 7.49 38.94 -19.17
CA ARG A 155 7.30 40.31 -18.68
C ARG A 155 7.88 41.34 -19.66
N PHE A 156 9.02 41.06 -20.27
CA PHE A 156 9.69 41.98 -21.20
C PHE A 156 9.01 42.10 -22.57
N SER A 157 8.33 41.03 -23.04
CA SER A 157 7.58 41.05 -24.30
C SER A 157 6.30 41.91 -24.28
N LYS A 158 5.89 42.44 -23.11
CA LYS A 158 4.64 43.21 -22.98
C LYS A 158 4.83 44.73 -23.08
N ASP A 159 6.09 45.17 -23.14
CA ASP A 159 6.47 46.58 -23.14
C ASP A 159 7.14 47.02 -24.47
N MET A 160 7.02 46.22 -25.54
CA MET A 160 7.26 46.60 -26.94
C MET A 160 6.01 46.37 -27.78
#